data_AF-A0A943I457-F1
#
_entry.id   AF-A0A943I457-F1
#
_cell.length_a   1.000
_cell.length_b   1.000
_cell.length_c   1.000
_cell.angle_alpha   90.00
_cell.angle_beta   90.00
_cell.angle_gamma   90.00
#
_symmetry.space_group_name_H-M   'P 1'
#
loop_
_entity.id
_entity.type
_entity.pdbx_description
1 polymer ?
#
loop_
_entity_poly.entity_id
_entity_poly.type
_entity_poly.pdbx_seq_one_letter_code
_entity_poly.pdbx_strand_id
1 'polypeptide(L)' 'MSIVYTDNEHLIIEIKKIMLDSKMTQREIAEKLNIKPQGLTKILNKKNFSFEDANKILNAMGYKMLIECKKDT' A
#
# COMPACT_ATOMS: atom_id res chain seq x y z
N MET A 1 -16.16 5.03 5.53
CA MET A 1 -15.50 6.33 5.28
C MET A 1 -14.74 6.20 3.97
N SER A 2 -14.94 7.13 3.04
CA SER A 2 -14.14 7.22 1.81
C SER A 2 -13.00 8.18 2.08
N ILE A 3 -11.76 7.69 2.01
CA ILE A 3 -10.56 8.53 2.18
C ILE A 3 -10.21 9.09 0.80
N VAL A 4 -10.12 10.42 0.71
CA VAL A 4 -9.63 11.10 -0.50
C VAL A 4 -8.11 11.21 -0.38
N TYR A 5 -7.39 10.63 -1.33
CA TYR A 5 -5.93 10.67 -1.37
C TYR A 5 -5.47 11.78 -2.33
N THR A 6 -4.68 12.73 -1.84
CA THR A 6 -4.21 13.87 -2.62
C THR A 6 -2.84 13.65 -3.24
N ASP A 7 -2.04 12.74 -2.68
CA ASP A 7 -0.68 12.46 -3.12
C ASP A 7 -0.21 11.06 -2.68
N ASN A 8 0.96 10.67 -3.18
CA ASN A 8 1.57 9.38 -2.89
C ASN A 8 1.96 9.21 -1.42
N GLU A 9 2.30 10.29 -0.71
CA GLU A 9 2.71 10.22 0.69
C GLU A 9 1.53 9.80 1.57
N HIS A 10 0.36 10.41 1.35
CA HIS A 10 -0.88 10.04 2.02
C HIS A 10 -1.26 8.58 1.76
N LEU A 11 -1.11 8.09 0.52
CA LEU A 11 -1.38 6.69 0.19
C LEU A 11 -0.43 5.73 0.94
N ILE A 12 0.86 6.06 1.02
CA ILE A 12 1.85 5.25 1.75
C ILE A 12 1.56 5.25 3.25
N ILE A 13 1.18 6.40 3.82
CA ILE A 13 0.80 6.51 5.24
C ILE A 13 -0.38 5.60 5.54
N GLU A 14 -1.39 5.58 4.68
CA GLU A 14 -2.57 4.74 4.90
C GLU A 14 -2.24 3.25 4.83
N ILE A 15 -1.43 2.83 3.85
CA ILE A 15 -0.93 1.45 3.79
C ILE A 15 -0.21 1.08 5.08
N LYS A 16 0.64 1.97 5.62
CA LYS A 16 1.34 1.75 6.89
C LYS A 16 0.37 1.62 8.08
N LYS A 17 -0.73 2.37 8.12
CA LYS A 17 -1.77 2.20 9.16
C LYS A 17 -2.43 0.83 9.04
N ILE A 18 -2.81 0.42 7.83
CA ILE A 18 -3.40 -0.92 7.60
C ILE A 18 -2.43 -2.01 8.06
N MET A 19 -1.12 -1.86 7.84
CA MET A 19 -0.11 -2.80 8.34
C MET A 19 -0.12 -2.90 9.87
N LEU A 20 -0.25 -1.77 10.57
CA LEU A 20 -0.36 -1.74 12.03
C LEU A 20 -1.65 -2.37 12.52
N ASP A 21 -2.79 -2.02 11.91
CA ASP A 21 -4.13 -2.51 12.30
C ASP A 21 -4.28 -4.02 12.07
N SER A 22 -3.72 -4.52 10.95
CA SER A 22 -3.69 -5.95 10.63
C SER A 22 -2.66 -6.75 11.44
N LYS A 23 -1.83 -6.07 12.26
CA LYS A 23 -0.72 -6.65 13.03
C LYS A 23 0.27 -7.43 12.15
N MET A 24 0.35 -7.08 10.87
CA MET A 24 1.27 -7.71 9.93
C MET A 24 2.61 -6.99 9.92
N THR A 25 3.69 -7.75 10.08
CA THR A 25 5.05 -7.24 10.00
C THR A 25 5.50 -7.04 8.55
N GLN A 26 6.47 -6.14 8.33
CA GLN A 26 7.10 -5.99 7.01
C GLN A 26 7.72 -7.30 6.50
N ARG A 27 8.19 -8.17 7.41
CA ARG A 27 8.76 -9.47 7.06
C ARG A 27 7.70 -10.40 6.48
N GLU A 28 6.55 -10.55 7.14
CA GLU A 28 5.46 -11.40 6.68
C GLU A 28 4.90 -10.93 5.33
N ILE A 29 4.79 -9.61 5.14
CA ILE A 29 4.33 -9.04 3.87
C ILE A 29 5.36 -9.30 2.76
N ALA A 30 6.65 -9.14 3.04
CA ALA A 30 7.72 -9.43 2.09
C ALA A 30 7.76 -10.93 1.71
N GLU A 31 7.55 -11.82 2.68
CA GLU A 31 7.45 -13.27 2.44
C GLU A 31 6.27 -13.60 1.52
N LYS A 32 5.08 -13.03 1.75
CA LYS A 32 3.91 -13.21 0.88
C LYS A 32 4.10 -12.63 -0.53
N LEU A 33 4.94 -11.61 -0.67
CA LEU A 33 5.33 -11.03 -1.96
C LEU A 33 6.50 -11.77 -2.62
N ASN A 34 7.04 -12.82 -1.99
CA ASN A 34 8.23 -13.55 -2.43
C ASN A 34 9.45 -12.64 -2.68
N ILE A 35 9.67 -11.67 -1.79
CA ILE A 35 10.79 -10.72 -1.83
C ILE A 35 11.52 -10.68 -0.48
N LYS A 36 12.73 -10.13 -0.48
CA LYS A 36 13.45 -9.82 0.77
C LYS A 36 12.78 -8.62 1.48
N PRO A 37 12.84 -8.51 2.82
CA PRO A 37 12.29 -7.36 3.56
C PRO A 37 12.78 -6.00 3.04
N GLN A 38 14.06 -5.90 2.68
CA GLN A 38 14.63 -4.68 2.06
C GLN A 38 13.94 -4.30 0.74
N GLY A 39 13.43 -5.28 -0.02
CA GLY A 39 12.67 -5.05 -1.24
C GLY A 39 11.36 -4.33 -0.95
N LEU A 40 10.64 -4.71 0.10
CA LEU A 40 9.41 -4.02 0.52
C LEU A 40 9.71 -2.59 0.96
N THR A 41 10.77 -2.37 1.74
CA THR A 41 11.20 -1.01 2.12
C THR A 41 11.53 -0.16 0.90
N LYS A 42 12.19 -0.73 -0.13
CA LYS A 42 12.45 -0.02 -1.40
C LYS A 42 11.17 0.34 -2.13
N ILE A 43 10.17 -0.55 -2.17
CA ILE A 43 8.87 -0.27 -2.80
C ILE A 43 8.17 0.89 -2.08
N LEU A 44 8.08 0.83 -0.75
CA LEU A 44 7.44 1.86 0.08
C LEU A 44 8.11 3.24 -0.01
N ASN A 45 9.40 3.29 -0.36
CA ASN A 45 10.18 4.52 -0.47
C ASN A 45 10.44 4.94 -1.93
N LYS A 46 9.75 4.35 -2.91
CA LYS A 46 9.88 4.78 -4.31
C LYS A 46 9.44 6.24 -4.44
N LYS A 47 10.27 7.08 -5.08
CA LYS A 47 9.90 8.45 -5.47
C LYS A 47 8.61 8.48 -6.29
N ASN A 48 8.48 7.53 -7.21
CA ASN A 48 7.29 7.33 -8.04
C ASN A 48 6.53 6.09 -7.57
N PHE A 49 5.98 6.14 -6.35
CA PHE A 49 5.09 5.09 -5.84
C PHE A 49 3.84 5.01 -6.71
N SER A 50 3.51 3.81 -7.19
CA SER A 50 2.41 3.59 -8.14
C SER A 50 1.22 2.88 -7.50
N PHE A 51 0.04 2.97 -8.13
CA PHE A 51 -1.12 2.16 -7.73
C PHE A 51 -0.86 0.65 -7.81
N GLU A 52 0.00 0.21 -8.74
CA GLU A 52 0.40 -1.19 -8.83
C GLU A 52 1.20 -1.63 -7.60
N ASP A 53 2.14 -0.78 -7.14
CA ASP A 53 2.90 -1.03 -5.92
C ASP A 53 1.97 -1.12 -4.70
N ALA A 54 1.02 -0.20 -4.56
CA ALA A 54 -0.01 -0.22 -3.52
C ALA A 54 -0.84 -1.51 -3.57
N ASN A 55 -1.35 -1.86 -4.75
CA ASN A 55 -2.20 -3.04 -4.94
C ASN A 55 -1.46 -4.34 -4.60
N LYS A 56 -0.18 -4.47 -4.98
CA LYS A 56 0.64 -5.63 -4.63
C LYS A 56 0.75 -5.81 -3.11
N ILE A 57 1.07 -4.73 -2.40
CA ILE A 57 1.19 -4.75 -0.93
C ILE A 57 -0.15 -5.11 -0.28
N LEU A 58 -1.23 -4.45 -0.69
CA LEU A 58 -2.57 -4.70 -0.17
C LEU A 58 -3.02 -6.14 -0.43
N ASN A 59 -2.81 -6.67 -1.65
CA ASN A 59 -3.15 -8.06 -1.98
C ASN A 59 -2.37 -9.05 -1.11
N ALA A 60 -1.07 -8.82 -0.87
CA ALA A 60 -0.29 -9.66 0.04
C ALA A 60 -0.84 -9.61 1.48
N MET A 61 -1.40 -8.48 1.89
CA MET A 61 -2.05 -8.34 3.18
C MET A 61 -3.49 -8.91 3.19
N GLY A 62 -4.02 -9.39 2.06
CA GLY A 62 -5.38 -9.90 1.94
C GLY A 62 -6.46 -8.84 1.70
N TYR A 63 -6.06 -7.62 1.36
CA TYR A 63 -6.95 -6.49 1.05
C TYR A 63 -7.09 -6.31 -0.45
N LYS A 64 -8.26 -5.84 -0.89
CA LYS A 64 -8.51 -5.45 -2.28
C LYS A 64 -8.54 -3.92 -2.39
N MET A 65 -7.72 -3.38 -3.28
CA MET A 65 -7.74 -1.94 -3.57
C MET A 65 -8.97 -1.59 -4.43
N LEU A 66 -9.68 -0.52 -4.06
CA LEU A 66 -10.79 0.05 -4.83
C LEU A 66 -10.46 1.52 -5.15
N ILE A 67 -10.61 1.90 -6.41
CA ILE A 67 -10.42 3.28 -6.87
C ILE A 67 -11.76 3.78 -7.41
N GLU A 68 -12.20 4.93 -6.91
CA GLU A 68 -13.40 5.62 -7.36
C GLU A 68 -13.00 6.94 -8.04
N CYS A 69 -13.54 7.20 -9.22
CA CYS A 69 -13.32 8.44 -9.95
C CYS A 69 -14.62 9.25 -9.93
N LYS A 70 -14.55 10.48 -9.43
CA LYS A 70 -15.67 11.43 -9.48
C LYS A 70 -15.38 12.49 -10.54
N LYS A 71 -16.38 12.79 -11.38
CA LYS A 71 -16.31 13.93 -12.31
C LYS A 71 -16.60 15.20 -11.51
N ASP A 72 -15.72 16.18 -11.57
CA ASP A 72 -16.04 17.53 -11.12
C ASP A 72 -17.07 18.12 -12.09
N THR A 73 -18.31 18.18 -11.63
CA THR A 73 -19.45 18.83 -12.29
C THR A 73 -19.48 20.31 -11.97
#